data_AF-H7C354-F1
#
_entry.id   AF-H7C354-F1
#
_cell.length_a   1.000
_cell.length_b   1.000
_cell.length_c   1.000
_cell.angle_alpha   90.00
_cell.angle_beta   90.00
_cell.angle_gamma   90.00
#
_symmetry.space_group_name_H-M   'P 1'
#
loop_
_entity.id
_entity.type
_entity.pdbx_description
1 polymer ?
#
loop_
_entity_poly.entity_id
_entity_poly.type
_entity_poly.pdbx_seq_one_letter_code
_entity_poly.pdbx_strand_id
1 'polypeptide(L)'
;IDQANYFLNFPCKVGTTPVSSPSQTPRPQPGPIPPHTQVRNQVYSWLLRLRPPSQGYLSSRSPQEMLRASGLTQKWVQREISNFEYLMQLNTIAGRTYNDLSQYPVV
;
A
#
# COMPACT_ATOMS: atom_id res chain seq x y z
N ILE A 1 -7.34 -9.78 24.44
CA ILE A 1 -8.11 -10.12 23.21
C ILE A 1 -7.09 -10.75 22.29
N ASP A 2 -7.15 -12.07 22.17
CA ASP A 2 -6.07 -12.93 21.70
C ASP A 2 -6.02 -12.98 20.16
N GLN A 3 -4.85 -12.69 19.57
CA GLN A 3 -4.63 -12.61 18.12
C GLN A 3 -4.51 -13.99 17.43
N ALA A 4 -4.61 -15.10 18.16
CA ALA A 4 -4.47 -16.45 17.58
C ALA A 4 -5.60 -16.86 16.63
N ASN A 5 -6.71 -16.12 16.57
CA ASN A 5 -7.90 -16.51 15.80
C ASN A 5 -7.89 -16.14 14.31
N TYR A 6 -6.86 -15.43 13.81
CA TYR A 6 -6.81 -15.00 12.40
C TYR A 6 -6.24 -16.05 11.45
N PHE A 7 -5.57 -17.10 11.96
CA PHE A 7 -4.84 -18.08 11.12
C PHE A 7 -5.59 -19.39 10.84
N LEU A 8 -6.87 -19.51 11.22
CA LEU A 8 -7.63 -20.77 11.11
C LEU A 8 -8.60 -20.86 9.93
N ASN A 9 -8.33 -20.22 8.78
CA ASN A 9 -9.15 -20.43 7.58
C ASN A 9 -8.36 -20.43 6.26
N PHE A 10 -7.23 -21.14 6.24
CA PHE A 10 -6.66 -21.61 4.97
C PHE A 10 -6.75 -23.13 4.92
N PRO A 11 -7.73 -23.72 4.20
CA PRO A 11 -7.71 -25.14 3.96
C PRO A 11 -6.56 -25.47 2.99
N CYS A 12 -5.38 -25.78 3.53
CA CYS A 12 -4.36 -26.52 2.79
C CYS A 12 -4.85 -27.97 2.64
N LYS A 13 -5.22 -28.36 1.42
CA LYS A 13 -5.29 -29.77 1.03
C LYS A 13 -4.41 -29.98 -0.21
N VAL A 14 -3.26 -30.62 0.01
CA VAL A 14 -2.42 -31.21 -1.04
C VAL A 14 -2.89 -32.64 -1.28
N GLY A 15 -3.18 -32.99 -2.53
CA GLY A 15 -3.53 -34.35 -2.97
C GLY A 15 -3.83 -34.43 -4.48
N THR A 16 -2.79 -34.74 -5.25
CA THR A 16 -2.73 -35.44 -6.57
C THR A 16 -3.99 -35.54 -7.49
N THR A 17 -3.94 -34.79 -8.61
CA THR A 17 -4.46 -34.98 -10.03
C THR A 17 -5.87 -35.54 -10.33
N PRO A 18 -6.56 -35.17 -11.45
CA PRO A 18 -6.11 -34.46 -12.66
C PRO A 18 -6.94 -33.21 -13.06
N VAL A 19 -6.50 -32.57 -14.15
CA VAL A 19 -7.02 -31.37 -14.85
C VAL A 19 -8.53 -31.13 -14.73
N SER A 20 -8.88 -29.97 -14.17
CA SER A 20 -10.00 -29.15 -14.64
C SER A 20 -9.72 -27.69 -14.25
N SER A 21 -9.70 -26.81 -15.25
CA SER A 21 -9.44 -25.37 -15.12
C SER A 21 -10.26 -24.75 -13.99
N PRO A 22 -9.67 -23.90 -13.11
CA PRO A 22 -10.45 -23.20 -12.12
C PRO A 22 -11.32 -22.19 -12.87
N SER A 23 -12.62 -22.50 -12.92
CA SER A 23 -13.68 -21.61 -13.37
C SER A 23 -13.48 -20.23 -12.76
N GLN A 24 -13.28 -19.23 -13.62
CA GLN A 24 -13.19 -17.82 -13.25
C GLN A 24 -14.43 -17.47 -12.44
N THR A 25 -14.26 -17.22 -11.14
CA THR A 25 -15.30 -16.59 -10.33
C THR A 25 -15.65 -15.26 -10.99
N PRO A 26 -16.93 -14.99 -11.32
CA PRO A 26 -17.30 -13.73 -11.93
C PRO A 26 -16.89 -12.59 -11.00
N ARG A 27 -16.04 -11.70 -11.50
CA ARG A 27 -15.65 -10.48 -10.78
C ARG A 27 -16.95 -9.76 -10.38
N PRO A 28 -17.15 -9.40 -9.10
CA PRO A 28 -18.33 -8.65 -8.70
C PRO A 28 -18.45 -7.40 -9.57
N GLN A 29 -19.60 -7.22 -10.22
CA GLN A 29 -19.88 -6.01 -10.99
C GLN A 29 -19.80 -4.82 -10.03
N PRO A 30 -19.10 -3.73 -10.38
CA PRO A 30 -19.03 -2.55 -9.53
C PRO A 30 -20.45 -2.02 -9.31
N GLY A 31 -20.90 -2.00 -8.05
CA GLY A 31 -22.18 -1.39 -7.69
C GLY A 31 -22.20 0.11 -8.02
N PRO A 32 -23.38 0.75 -7.99
CA PRO A 32 -23.50 2.17 -8.25
C PRO A 32 -22.58 2.96 -7.30
N ILE A 33 -21.71 3.79 -7.88
CA ILE A 33 -20.74 4.58 -7.14
C ILE A 33 -21.51 5.59 -6.28
N PRO A 34 -21.33 5.61 -4.94
CA PRO A 34 -22.01 6.56 -4.08
C PRO A 34 -21.74 8.01 -4.53
N PRO A 35 -22.72 8.93 -4.42
CA PRO A 35 -22.60 10.28 -4.95
C PRO A 35 -21.42 11.07 -4.35
N HIS A 36 -21.11 10.88 -3.07
CA HIS A 36 -19.93 11.52 -2.44
C HIS A 36 -18.60 11.05 -3.06
N THR A 37 -18.53 9.81 -3.53
CA THR A 37 -17.36 9.22 -4.19
C THR A 37 -17.17 9.81 -5.59
N GLN A 38 -18.24 10.21 -6.27
CA GLN A 38 -18.17 10.88 -7.56
C GLN A 38 -17.53 12.27 -7.43
N VAL A 39 -17.94 13.05 -6.43
CA VAL A 39 -17.32 14.35 -6.13
C VAL A 39 -15.84 14.18 -5.82
N ARG A 40 -15.48 13.21 -4.96
CA ARG A 40 -14.07 12.86 -4.69
C ARG A 40 -13.29 12.54 -5.97
N ASN A 41 -13.85 11.72 -6.86
CA ASN A 41 -13.17 11.33 -8.11
C ASN A 41 -13.03 12.52 -9.08
N GLN A 42 -14.00 13.42 -9.14
CA GLN A 42 -13.91 14.66 -9.92
C GLN A 42 -12.77 15.55 -9.41
N VAL A 43 -12.73 15.79 -8.10
CA VAL A 43 -11.66 16.56 -7.44
C VAL A 43 -10.30 15.92 -7.68
N TYR A 44 -10.19 14.59 -7.55
CA TYR A 44 -8.96 13.84 -7.84
C TYR A 44 -8.50 14.04 -9.29
N SER A 45 -9.43 13.97 -10.26
CA SER A 45 -9.11 14.19 -11.67
C SER A 45 -8.62 15.62 -11.94
N TRP A 46 -9.17 16.62 -11.24
CA TRP A 46 -8.72 18.00 -11.33
C TRP A 46 -7.33 18.18 -10.72
N LEU A 47 -7.08 17.62 -9.54
CA LEU A 47 -5.77 17.65 -8.89
C LEU A 47 -4.68 17.05 -9.78
N LEU A 48 -4.93 15.91 -10.42
CA LEU A 48 -3.97 15.30 -11.35
C LEU A 48 -3.65 16.19 -12.56
N ARG A 49 -4.64 16.94 -13.07
CA ARG A 49 -4.44 17.88 -14.20
C ARG A 49 -3.59 19.08 -13.80
N LEU A 50 -3.74 19.56 -12.57
CA LEU A 50 -3.02 20.73 -12.05
C LEU A 50 -1.53 20.45 -11.79
N ARG A 51 -1.13 19.17 -11.70
CA ARG A 51 0.25 18.73 -11.37
C ARG A 51 0.90 19.59 -10.28
N PRO A 52 0.36 19.61 -9.04
CA PRO A 52 0.91 20.41 -7.97
C PRO A 52 2.40 20.06 -7.76
N PRO A 53 3.28 21.06 -7.52
CA PRO A 53 4.70 20.80 -7.25
C PRO A 53 4.93 19.83 -6.08
N SER A 54 4.03 19.84 -5.09
CA SER A 54 4.03 18.96 -3.92
C SER A 54 3.64 17.50 -4.23
N GLN A 55 3.06 17.21 -5.39
CA GLN A 55 2.62 15.87 -5.78
C GLN A 55 3.73 15.04 -6.45
N GLY A 56 4.78 15.71 -6.95
CA GLY A 56 5.87 15.09 -7.69
C GLY A 56 6.76 14.15 -6.88
N TYR A 57 6.71 14.21 -5.54
CA TYR A 57 7.61 13.45 -4.69
C TYR A 57 7.33 11.94 -4.68
N LEU A 58 6.07 11.53 -4.85
CA LEU A 58 5.64 10.13 -4.77
C LEU A 58 5.32 9.48 -6.12
N SER A 59 5.03 10.28 -7.16
CA SER A 59 4.36 9.74 -8.36
C SER A 59 5.29 9.30 -9.51
N SER A 60 6.61 9.56 -9.43
CA SER A 60 7.52 9.27 -10.56
C SER A 60 8.83 8.57 -10.21
N ARG A 61 9.17 8.43 -8.93
CA ARG A 61 10.42 7.82 -8.48
C ARG A 61 10.16 6.44 -7.91
N SER A 62 11.04 5.49 -8.20
CA SER A 62 11.03 4.21 -7.52
C SER A 62 11.35 4.39 -6.02
N PRO A 63 10.85 3.52 -5.13
CA PRO A 63 11.20 3.55 -3.71
C PRO A 63 12.72 3.57 -3.46
N GLN A 64 13.49 2.89 -4.30
CA GLN A 64 14.95 2.86 -4.23
C GLN A 64 15.59 4.22 -4.55
N GLU A 65 15.05 4.97 -5.50
CA GLU A 65 15.52 6.33 -5.80
C GLU A 65 15.11 7.31 -4.70
N MET A 66 13.90 7.19 -4.17
CA MET A 66 13.43 8.01 -3.05
C MET A 66 14.31 7.81 -1.81
N LEU A 67 14.62 6.57 -1.47
CA LEU A 67 15.49 6.23 -0.33
C LEU A 67 16.88 6.84 -0.50
N ARG A 68 17.49 6.67 -1.67
CA ARG A 68 18.81 7.25 -1.99
C ARG A 68 18.79 8.78 -1.95
N ALA A 69 17.78 9.42 -2.53
CA ALA A 69 17.66 10.87 -2.58
C ALA A 69 17.38 11.51 -1.20
N SER A 70 16.73 10.78 -0.29
CA SER A 70 16.36 11.29 1.03
C SER A 70 17.53 11.40 2.02
N GLY A 71 18.63 10.66 1.79
CA GLY A 71 19.72 10.54 2.77
C GLY A 71 19.30 9.93 4.11
N LEU A 72 18.12 9.30 4.17
CA LEU A 72 17.49 8.84 5.40
C LEU A 72 18.36 7.85 6.19
N THR A 73 19.00 6.90 5.50
CA THR A 73 19.88 5.91 6.13
C THR A 73 21.10 6.57 6.79
N GLN A 74 21.65 7.63 6.18
CA GLN A 74 22.80 8.34 6.73
C GLN A 74 22.44 9.05 8.05
N LYS A 75 21.29 9.73 8.09
CA LYS A 75 20.76 10.38 9.30
C LYS A 75 20.55 9.38 10.44
N TRP A 76 20.04 8.20 10.12
CA TRP A 76 19.87 7.13 11.11
C TRP A 76 21.20 6.60 11.64
N VAL A 77 22.18 6.36 10.76
CA VAL A 77 23.54 5.93 11.15
C VAL A 77 24.20 6.97 12.05
N GLN A 78 24.01 8.26 11.75
CA GLN A 78 24.51 9.38 12.54
C GLN A 78 23.70 9.62 13.83
N ARG A 79 22.66 8.82 14.09
CA ARG A 79 21.75 8.94 15.25
C ARG A 79 21.00 10.29 15.31
N GLU A 80 20.85 10.95 14.18
CA GLU A 80 20.09 12.21 14.06
C GLU A 80 18.58 11.99 14.11
N ILE A 81 18.14 10.77 13.77
CA ILE A 81 16.74 10.34 13.85
C ILE A 81 16.63 9.07 14.68
N SER A 82 15.50 8.92 15.37
CA SER A 82 15.20 7.74 16.16
C SER A 82 14.91 6.52 15.26
N ASN A 83 14.99 5.32 15.85
CA ASN A 83 14.61 4.09 15.15
C ASN A 83 13.15 4.14 14.67
N PHE A 84 12.25 4.72 15.47
CA PHE A 84 10.85 4.86 15.10
C PHE A 84 10.68 5.76 13.88
N GLU A 85 11.33 6.93 13.87
CA GLU A 85 11.28 7.85 12.72
C GLU A 85 11.87 7.22 11.46
N TYR A 86 12.97 6.49 11.60
CA TYR A 86 13.57 5.76 10.50
C TYR A 86 12.61 4.74 9.89
N LEU A 87 11.96 3.91 10.72
CA LEU A 87 10.98 2.92 10.28
C LEU A 87 9.75 3.58 9.66
N MET A 88 9.26 4.68 10.22
CA MET A 88 8.12 5.41 9.66
C MET A 88 8.41 5.96 8.26
N GLN A 89 9.61 6.49 8.06
CA GLN A 89 10.02 6.99 6.76
C GLN A 89 10.24 5.86 5.75
N LEU A 90 10.80 4.72 6.17
CA LEU A 90 10.91 3.52 5.33
C LEU A 90 9.54 3.00 4.88
N ASN A 91 8.58 2.89 5.79
CA ASN A 91 7.22 2.46 5.47
C ASN A 91 6.57 3.42 4.46
N THR A 92 6.77 4.73 4.64
CA THR A 92 6.24 5.75 3.73
C THR A 92 6.85 5.63 2.32
N ILE A 93 8.17 5.45 2.21
CA ILE A 93 8.86 5.28 0.92
C ILE A 93 8.45 3.96 0.23
N ALA A 94 8.16 2.91 1.01
CA ALA A 94 7.64 1.64 0.50
C ALA A 94 6.16 1.71 0.06
N GLY A 95 5.50 2.86 0.19
CA GLY A 95 4.09 3.03 -0.15
C GLY A 95 3.12 2.44 0.87
N ARG A 96 3.58 2.06 2.07
CA ARG A 96 2.73 1.57 3.15
C ARG A 96 1.99 2.72 3.80
N THR A 97 0.70 2.54 4.03
CA THR A 97 -0.16 3.58 4.61
C THR A 97 -1.10 2.97 5.64
N TYR A 98 -1.55 3.78 6.59
CA TYR A 98 -2.57 3.39 7.56
C TYR A 98 -3.96 3.12 6.93
N ASN A 99 -4.14 3.48 5.65
CA ASN A 99 -5.41 3.39 4.94
C ASN A 99 -5.66 2.02 4.30
N ASP A 100 -4.63 1.18 4.16
CA ASP A 100 -4.72 -0.16 3.57
C ASP A 100 -4.24 -1.22 4.57
N LEU A 101 -5.17 -2.07 5.02
CA LEU A 101 -4.91 -3.14 5.99
C LEU A 101 -3.93 -4.20 5.45
N SER A 102 -3.87 -4.40 4.14
CA SER A 102 -2.94 -5.36 3.53
C SER A 102 -1.49 -4.84 3.52
N GLN A 103 -1.30 -3.53 3.70
CA GLN A 103 -0.01 -2.85 3.61
C GLN A 103 0.18 -1.86 4.77
N TYR A 104 -0.27 -2.24 5.97
CA TYR A 104 -0.09 -1.44 7.17
C TYR A 104 1.41 -1.27 7.50
N PRO A 105 1.81 -0.14 8.13
CA PRO A 105 3.20 0.07 8.52
C PRO A 105 3.73 -1.04 9.43
N VAL A 106 4.96 -1.49 9.17
CA VAL A 106 5.69 -2.42 10.03
C VAL A 106 6.51 -1.60 11.01
N VAL A 107 6.13 -1.67 12.28
CA VAL A 107 6.78 -0.99 13.40
C VAL A 107 7.64 -1.94 14.21
#